data_AF-A0A7X4IVM2-F1
#
_entry.id   AF-A0A7X4IVM2-F1
#
_cell.length_a   1.000
_cell.length_b   1.000
_cell.length_c   1.000
_cell.angle_alpha   90.00
_cell.angle_beta   90.00
_cell.angle_gamma   90.00
#
_symmetry.space_group_name_H-M   'P 1'
#
loop_
_entity.id
_entity.type
_entity.pdbx_description
1 polymer ?
#
loop_
_entity_poly.entity_id
_entity_poly.type
_entity_poly.pdbx_seq_one_letter_code
_entity_poly.pdbx_strand_id
1 'polypeptide(L)'
;MERGAKLRTRENRPGQRLRLLDRARRQRDPDGRCALRAGLAEGVGVSRMTADPQRTAGRQDIDTVMAILDAAGKQALGMFDRIDQRRIREKSPGDLVSDADRALEIALCERLRLAFPGDGLCGEELGGRPAGTYWTIDPIDGTSNFLSGLPLWCISIARMKGDVPHLGGIHAPALGLSAAGGPGIGFEVRGTTVLADGPPRPCFGVGRNANWNGAERALLESRIESRGFNIVSLGSCAVSLLFVALGRLSGYLEIGCDGIWDSAGGIALCRANGLRADFRIAGDSTVDVEAGLPAECPADA
;
A
#
# COMPACT_ATOMS: atom_id res chain seq x y z
N MET A 1 -14.41 -43.19 -32.39
CA MET A 1 -15.51 -42.49 -31.70
C MET A 1 -15.23 -42.52 -30.21
N GLU A 2 -14.42 -41.59 -29.72
CA GLU A 2 -14.11 -41.45 -28.29
C GLU A 2 -14.87 -40.26 -27.70
N ARG A 3 -15.55 -40.49 -26.57
CA ARG A 3 -16.34 -39.49 -25.84
C ARG A 3 -15.45 -38.81 -24.81
N GLY A 4 -15.22 -37.50 -24.98
CA GLY A 4 -14.54 -36.65 -24.00
C GLY A 4 -15.42 -36.32 -22.79
N ALA A 5 -14.89 -36.55 -21.60
CA ALA A 5 -15.50 -36.14 -20.33
C ALA A 5 -15.28 -34.64 -20.10
N LYS A 6 -16.36 -33.86 -20.09
CA LYS A 6 -16.37 -32.45 -19.67
C LYS A 6 -16.29 -32.39 -18.13
N LEU A 7 -15.18 -31.88 -17.60
CA LEU A 7 -15.12 -31.44 -16.20
C LEU A 7 -16.05 -30.23 -16.02
N ARG A 8 -17.07 -30.40 -15.18
CA ARG A 8 -17.99 -29.34 -14.76
C ARG A 8 -17.22 -28.37 -13.85
N THR A 9 -17.04 -27.14 -14.30
CA THR A 9 -16.62 -26.02 -13.45
C THR A 9 -17.71 -25.75 -12.42
N ARG A 10 -17.36 -25.81 -11.13
CA ARG A 10 -18.26 -25.42 -10.04
C ARG A 10 -18.45 -23.90 -10.11
N GLU A 11 -19.69 -23.46 -10.25
CA GLU A 11 -20.08 -22.06 -10.04
C GLU A 11 -19.68 -21.62 -8.63
N ASN A 12 -18.83 -20.59 -8.56
CA ASN A 12 -18.47 -19.91 -7.32
C ASN A 12 -19.65 -19.05 -6.87
N ARG A 13 -20.18 -19.31 -5.67
CA ARG A 13 -21.22 -18.48 -5.05
C ARG A 13 -20.60 -17.24 -4.40
N PRO A 14 -21.25 -16.05 -4.48
CA PRO A 14 -20.70 -14.75 -4.07
C PRO A 14 -20.28 -14.63 -2.58
N GLY A 15 -20.72 -15.53 -1.70
CA GLY A 15 -20.38 -15.50 -0.27
C GLY A 15 -19.06 -16.17 0.16
N GLN A 16 -18.21 -16.65 -0.76
CA GLN A 16 -17.02 -17.45 -0.41
C GLN A 16 -15.70 -16.66 -0.29
N ARG A 17 -15.53 -15.51 -0.96
CA ARG A 17 -14.27 -14.72 -0.87
C ARG A 17 -14.11 -14.06 0.50
N LEU A 18 -15.20 -13.59 1.12
CA LEU A 18 -15.18 -12.93 2.44
C LEU A 18 -14.85 -13.88 3.61
N ARG A 19 -15.30 -15.16 3.55
CA ARG A 19 -15.06 -16.17 4.60
C ARG A 19 -13.60 -16.64 4.71
N LEU A 20 -12.73 -16.24 3.77
CA LEU A 20 -11.31 -16.61 3.75
C LEU A 20 -10.43 -15.63 4.55
N LEU A 21 -10.79 -14.35 4.64
CA LEU A 21 -10.12 -13.41 5.54
C LEU A 21 -10.34 -13.79 7.02
N ASP A 22 -11.49 -14.37 7.33
CA ASP A 22 -11.78 -14.97 8.65
C ASP A 22 -10.99 -16.26 8.94
N ARG A 23 -10.53 -17.00 7.92
CA ARG A 23 -9.72 -18.22 8.13
C ARG A 23 -8.26 -17.90 8.45
N ALA A 24 -7.70 -16.81 7.91
CA ALA A 24 -6.39 -16.31 8.31
C ALA A 24 -6.37 -15.85 9.79
N ARG A 25 -7.53 -15.41 10.33
CA ARG A 25 -7.69 -15.06 11.76
C ARG A 25 -7.65 -16.27 12.71
N ARG A 26 -7.91 -17.49 12.25
CA ARG A 26 -8.03 -18.70 13.10
C ARG A 26 -6.73 -19.49 13.32
N GLN A 27 -5.60 -19.05 12.76
CA GLN A 27 -4.31 -19.74 12.89
C GLN A 27 -3.36 -19.11 13.93
N ARG A 28 -3.86 -18.32 14.90
CA ARG A 28 -3.04 -17.81 16.01
C ARG A 28 -3.64 -18.20 17.37
N ASP A 29 -2.81 -18.92 18.13
CA ASP A 29 -2.71 -19.17 19.58
C ASP A 29 -3.97 -19.10 20.50
N PRO A 30 -4.26 -20.13 21.34
CA PRO A 30 -5.46 -20.18 22.19
C PRO A 30 -5.44 -19.26 23.43
N ASP A 31 -4.31 -18.64 23.78
CA ASP A 31 -4.18 -17.88 25.03
C ASP A 31 -4.42 -16.38 24.84
N GLY A 32 -5.65 -16.05 24.46
CA GLY A 32 -6.19 -14.69 24.41
C GLY A 32 -6.32 -14.04 25.79
N ARG A 33 -5.22 -13.51 26.34
CA ARG A 33 -5.26 -12.56 27.46
C ARG A 33 -4.80 -11.17 27.02
N CYS A 34 -5.81 -10.36 26.67
CA CYS A 34 -5.72 -8.91 26.62
C CYS A 34 -5.55 -8.37 28.06
N ALA A 35 -4.39 -7.82 28.38
CA ALA A 35 -4.18 -7.08 29.63
C ALA A 35 -3.50 -5.75 29.32
N LEU A 36 -4.31 -4.72 29.08
CA LEU A 36 -3.92 -3.33 29.29
C LEU A 36 -3.58 -3.16 30.78
N ARG A 37 -2.31 -3.00 31.12
CA ARG A 37 -1.90 -2.44 32.41
C ARG A 37 -1.10 -1.16 32.18
N ALA A 38 -1.69 -0.06 32.62
CA ALA A 38 -1.01 1.20 32.84
C ALA A 38 0.08 1.02 33.92
N GLY A 39 1.31 1.40 33.58
CA GLY A 39 2.44 1.48 34.51
C GLY A 39 3.00 2.89 34.50
N LEU A 40 2.78 3.60 35.61
CA LEU A 40 3.37 4.91 35.92
C LEU A 40 4.90 4.79 36.05
N ALA A 41 5.57 5.86 35.65
CA ALA A 41 7.02 6.03 35.61
C ALA A 41 7.67 6.09 36.99
N GLU A 42 8.88 5.52 37.12
CA GLU A 42 9.97 6.07 37.95
C GLU A 42 11.34 5.59 37.41
N GLY A 43 12.36 6.46 37.48
CA GLY A 43 13.78 6.08 37.50
C GLY A 43 14.60 6.36 36.24
N VAL A 44 15.11 7.59 36.10
CA VAL A 44 16.14 7.95 35.10
C VAL A 44 17.51 7.43 35.55
N GLY A 45 18.02 6.42 34.85
CA GLY A 45 19.43 6.03 34.86
C GLY A 45 20.05 6.31 33.49
N VAL A 46 20.91 7.32 33.40
CA VAL A 46 21.61 7.67 32.15
C VAL A 46 22.71 6.63 31.88
N SER A 47 22.39 5.61 31.09
CA SER A 47 23.38 4.69 30.53
C SER A 47 23.77 5.18 29.13
N ARG A 48 25.07 5.33 28.87
CA ARG A 48 25.62 5.74 27.57
C ARG A 48 25.15 4.77 26.49
N MET A 49 24.26 5.24 25.63
CA MET A 49 23.64 4.47 24.57
C MET A 49 24.62 4.38 23.38
N THR A 50 25.30 3.25 23.24
CA THR A 50 25.95 2.87 21.99
C THR A 50 24.85 2.56 20.97
N ALA A 51 24.83 3.24 19.83
CA ALA A 51 23.81 3.04 18.81
C ALA A 51 23.79 1.58 18.32
N ASP A 52 22.60 0.97 18.29
CA ASP A 52 22.37 -0.38 17.78
C ASP A 52 22.68 -0.42 16.26
N PRO A 53 23.60 -1.28 15.78
CA PRO A 53 23.94 -1.40 14.37
C PRO A 53 22.74 -1.68 13.46
N GLN A 54 21.75 -2.45 13.93
CA GLN A 54 20.53 -2.76 13.15
C GLN A 54 19.62 -1.54 13.01
N ARG A 55 19.52 -0.70 14.04
CA ARG A 55 18.79 0.59 13.95
C ARG A 55 19.47 1.59 13.03
N THR A 56 20.81 1.54 12.97
CA THR A 56 21.60 2.46 12.13
C THR A 56 21.48 2.09 10.65
N ALA A 57 21.58 0.79 10.31
CA ALA A 57 21.35 0.30 8.96
C ALA A 57 19.91 0.55 8.47
N GLY A 58 18.92 0.33 9.34
CA GLY A 58 17.52 0.61 9.01
C GLY A 58 17.25 2.08 8.70
N ARG A 59 17.90 2.99 9.44
CA ARG A 59 17.80 4.43 9.16
C ARG A 59 18.42 4.79 7.80
N GLN A 60 19.57 4.22 7.47
CA GLN A 60 20.23 4.46 6.18
C GLN A 60 19.39 3.96 4.99
N ASP A 61 18.71 2.83 5.13
CA ASP A 61 17.77 2.31 4.12
C ASP A 61 16.60 3.28 3.90
N ILE A 62 16.01 3.82 4.98
CA ILE A 62 14.94 4.84 4.90
C ILE A 62 15.42 6.09 4.18
N ASP A 63 16.57 6.65 4.58
CA ASP A 63 17.13 7.86 3.97
C ASP A 63 17.39 7.67 2.47
N THR A 64 17.88 6.48 2.10
CA THR A 64 18.13 6.08 0.71
C THR A 64 16.82 6.01 -0.09
N VAL A 65 15.79 5.36 0.45
CA VAL A 65 14.46 5.29 -0.17
C VAL A 65 13.89 6.69 -0.39
N MET A 66 13.96 7.57 0.61
CA MET A 66 13.48 8.94 0.50
C MET A 66 14.22 9.71 -0.61
N ALA A 67 15.54 9.55 -0.73
CA ALA A 67 16.31 10.19 -1.79
C ALA A 67 15.95 9.69 -3.20
N ILE A 68 15.69 8.38 -3.35
CA ILE A 68 15.24 7.79 -4.62
C ILE A 68 13.87 8.36 -5.01
N LEU A 69 12.93 8.37 -4.06
CA LEU A 69 11.58 8.89 -4.25
C LEU A 69 11.59 10.39 -4.59
N ASP A 70 12.37 11.21 -3.87
CA ASP A 70 12.49 12.65 -4.14
C ASP A 70 13.00 12.93 -5.57
N ALA A 71 13.93 12.12 -6.07
CA ALA A 71 14.45 12.25 -7.43
C ALA A 71 13.41 11.87 -8.49
N ALA A 72 12.73 10.73 -8.31
CA ALA A 72 11.70 10.26 -9.23
C ALA A 72 10.45 11.16 -9.20
N GLY A 73 10.07 11.67 -8.03
CA GLY A 73 8.96 12.59 -7.84
C GLY A 73 9.12 13.91 -8.58
N LYS A 74 10.33 14.48 -8.61
CA LYS A 74 10.62 15.68 -9.40
C LYS A 74 10.38 15.45 -10.91
N GLN A 75 10.77 14.28 -11.40
CA GLN A 75 10.54 13.89 -12.79
C GLN A 75 9.04 13.71 -13.06
N ALA A 76 8.33 12.96 -12.21
CA ALA A 76 6.91 12.69 -12.35
C ALA A 76 6.06 13.98 -12.26
N LEU A 77 6.37 14.87 -11.32
CA LEU A 77 5.68 16.15 -11.17
C LEU A 77 5.86 17.03 -12.41
N GLY A 78 7.06 17.07 -12.99
CA GLY A 78 7.30 17.79 -14.24
C GLY A 78 6.54 17.23 -15.45
N MET A 79 6.20 15.93 -15.43
CA MET A 79 5.32 15.31 -16.42
C MET A 79 3.86 15.71 -16.17
N PHE A 80 3.42 15.66 -14.92
CA PHE A 80 2.08 16.04 -14.47
C PHE A 80 1.76 17.51 -14.79
N ASP A 81 2.67 18.45 -14.52
CA ASP A 81 2.49 19.88 -14.80
C ASP A 81 2.31 20.20 -16.30
N ARG A 82 2.63 19.23 -17.17
CA ARG A 82 2.53 19.35 -18.63
C ARG A 82 1.45 18.43 -19.22
N ILE A 83 0.59 17.84 -18.39
CA ILE A 83 -0.37 16.81 -18.82
C ILE A 83 -1.29 17.31 -19.93
N ASP A 84 -1.80 18.54 -19.84
CA ASP A 84 -2.68 19.13 -20.85
C ASP A 84 -1.97 19.31 -22.21
N GLN A 85 -0.71 19.74 -22.18
CA GLN A 85 0.09 19.92 -23.40
C GLN A 85 0.36 18.58 -24.09
N ARG A 86 0.52 17.51 -23.30
CA ARG A 86 0.75 16.18 -23.83
C ARG A 86 -0.55 15.53 -24.32
N ARG A 87 -1.68 15.70 -23.61
CA ARG A 87 -3.04 15.27 -24.05
C ARG A 87 -3.42 15.84 -25.41
N ILE A 88 -3.00 17.07 -25.72
CA ILE A 88 -3.26 17.70 -27.03
C ILE A 88 -2.41 17.08 -28.16
N ARG A 89 -1.22 16.58 -27.85
CA ARG A 89 -0.26 16.09 -28.86
C ARG A 89 -0.43 14.62 -29.21
N GLU A 90 -0.94 13.82 -28.28
CA GLU A 90 -0.97 12.37 -28.40
C GLU A 90 -2.37 11.86 -28.76
N LYS A 91 -2.41 10.75 -29.50
CA LYS A 91 -3.63 10.25 -30.14
C LYS A 91 -4.55 9.49 -29.17
N SER A 92 -4.03 9.00 -28.05
CA SER A 92 -4.84 8.34 -27.01
C SER A 92 -4.31 8.64 -25.60
N PRO A 93 -5.20 8.79 -24.59
CA PRO A 93 -4.79 8.95 -23.19
C PRO A 93 -4.02 7.76 -22.61
N GLY A 94 -4.13 6.56 -23.21
CA GLY A 94 -3.40 5.37 -22.75
C GLY A 94 -1.93 5.37 -23.15
N ASP A 95 -1.59 5.92 -24.32
CA ASP A 95 -0.19 6.01 -24.77
C ASP A 95 0.60 6.99 -23.88
N LEU A 96 -0.07 8.07 -23.45
CA LEU A 96 0.46 9.11 -22.56
C LEU A 96 1.05 8.55 -21.27
N VAL A 97 0.26 7.68 -20.64
CA VAL A 97 0.56 7.19 -19.30
C VAL A 97 1.63 6.12 -19.39
N SER A 98 1.51 5.18 -20.34
CA SER A 98 2.49 4.13 -20.54
C SER A 98 3.92 4.67 -20.79
N ASP A 99 4.08 5.76 -21.54
CA ASP A 99 5.40 6.39 -21.74
C ASP A 99 5.94 7.05 -20.45
N ALA A 100 5.07 7.67 -19.65
CA ALA A 100 5.45 8.30 -18.39
C ALA A 100 5.82 7.24 -17.34
N ASP A 101 4.96 6.23 -17.15
CA ASP A 101 5.15 5.09 -16.25
C ASP A 101 6.44 4.35 -16.58
N ARG A 102 6.65 3.99 -17.85
CA ARG A 102 7.86 3.29 -18.30
C ARG A 102 9.12 4.11 -18.05
N ALA A 103 9.11 5.41 -18.33
CA ALA A 103 10.28 6.27 -18.11
C ALA A 103 10.61 6.43 -16.61
N LEU A 104 9.59 6.49 -15.75
CA LEU A 104 9.75 6.54 -14.30
C LEU A 104 10.24 5.20 -13.75
N GLU A 105 9.67 4.09 -14.21
CA GLU A 105 10.06 2.76 -13.74
C GLU A 105 11.53 2.44 -14.08
N ILE A 106 11.99 2.80 -15.28
CA ILE A 106 13.41 2.67 -15.65
C ILE A 106 14.30 3.46 -14.68
N ALA A 107 13.95 4.73 -14.42
CA ALA A 107 14.73 5.60 -13.54
C ALA A 107 14.74 5.11 -12.08
N LEU A 108 13.63 4.56 -11.59
CA LEU A 108 13.50 3.92 -10.27
C LEU A 108 14.36 2.65 -10.20
N CYS A 109 14.23 1.78 -11.20
CA CYS A 109 15.00 0.54 -11.28
C CYS A 109 16.51 0.77 -11.29
N GLU A 110 17.01 1.76 -12.05
CA GLU A 110 18.42 2.12 -12.07
C GLU A 110 18.92 2.53 -10.67
N ARG A 111 18.17 3.38 -9.97
CA ARG A 111 18.52 3.84 -8.63
C ARG A 111 18.47 2.72 -7.60
N LEU A 112 17.45 1.87 -7.67
CA LEU A 112 17.31 0.72 -6.79
C LEU A 112 18.42 -0.31 -7.01
N ARG A 113 18.83 -0.58 -8.26
CA ARG A 113 19.98 -1.46 -8.54
C ARG A 113 21.28 -0.92 -7.96
N LEU A 114 21.49 0.39 -7.99
CA LEU A 114 22.70 1.01 -7.42
C LEU A 114 22.69 0.97 -5.89
N ALA A 115 21.55 1.26 -5.27
CA ALA A 115 21.40 1.29 -3.82
C ALA A 115 21.34 -0.11 -3.19
N PHE A 116 20.72 -1.06 -3.88
CA PHE A 116 20.43 -2.42 -3.39
C PHE A 116 20.84 -3.47 -4.44
N PRO A 117 22.13 -3.62 -4.77
CA PRO A 117 22.60 -4.42 -5.91
C PRO A 117 22.31 -5.92 -5.84
N GLY A 118 21.94 -6.45 -4.66
CA GLY A 118 21.57 -7.85 -4.46
C GLY A 118 20.07 -8.15 -4.54
N ASP A 119 19.23 -7.12 -4.63
CA ASP A 119 17.78 -7.30 -4.64
C ASP A 119 17.26 -7.47 -6.07
N GLY A 120 16.25 -8.33 -6.24
CA GLY A 120 15.47 -8.39 -7.48
C GLY A 120 14.62 -7.13 -7.69
N LEU A 121 14.08 -6.97 -8.90
CA LEU A 121 13.15 -5.89 -9.24
C LEU A 121 11.94 -6.49 -9.96
N CYS A 122 10.76 -6.00 -9.61
CA CYS A 122 9.48 -6.38 -10.18
C CYS A 122 8.60 -5.14 -10.25
N GLY A 123 8.42 -4.55 -11.42
CA GLY A 123 7.54 -3.39 -11.58
C GLY A 123 6.30 -3.70 -12.42
N GLU A 124 5.37 -2.76 -12.41
CA GLU A 124 4.12 -2.83 -13.16
C GLU A 124 4.35 -2.94 -14.68
N GLU A 125 5.22 -2.09 -15.24
CA GLU A 125 5.40 -1.94 -16.69
C GLU A 125 6.48 -2.86 -17.25
N LEU A 126 7.60 -3.01 -16.54
CA LEU A 126 8.72 -3.84 -17.01
C LEU A 126 8.61 -5.29 -16.51
N GLY A 127 7.68 -5.56 -15.60
CA GLY A 127 7.53 -6.85 -14.96
C GLY A 127 8.77 -7.22 -14.15
N GLY A 128 9.01 -8.52 -14.02
CA GLY A 128 10.12 -9.07 -13.28
C GLY A 128 9.81 -10.46 -12.77
N ARG A 129 10.77 -11.07 -12.07
CA ARG A 129 10.53 -12.33 -11.35
C ARG A 129 10.81 -12.11 -9.88
N PRO A 130 9.80 -12.22 -9.00
CA PRO A 130 10.03 -12.16 -7.57
C PRO A 130 10.93 -13.32 -7.16
N ALA A 131 12.06 -13.03 -6.52
CA ALA A 131 12.99 -14.02 -6.02
C ALA A 131 13.74 -13.46 -4.81
N GLY A 132 13.79 -14.22 -3.71
CA GLY A 132 14.49 -13.81 -2.50
C GLY A 132 13.99 -12.47 -1.94
N THR A 133 14.91 -11.49 -1.87
CA THR A 133 14.56 -10.10 -1.58
C THR A 133 14.44 -9.34 -2.90
N TYR A 134 13.34 -8.64 -3.10
CA TYR A 134 13.09 -7.90 -4.34
C TYR A 134 12.29 -6.63 -4.09
N TRP A 135 12.33 -5.68 -5.02
CA TRP A 135 11.49 -4.48 -4.97
C TRP A 135 10.27 -4.63 -5.86
N THR A 136 9.11 -4.25 -5.33
CA THR A 136 7.92 -3.93 -6.11
C THR A 136 7.90 -2.45 -6.42
N ILE A 137 7.50 -2.09 -7.64
CA ILE A 137 7.53 -0.71 -8.13
C ILE A 137 6.22 -0.41 -8.86
N ASP A 138 5.53 0.61 -8.38
CA ASP A 138 4.43 1.28 -9.08
C ASP A 138 4.89 2.73 -9.36
N PRO A 139 5.21 3.06 -10.61
CA PRO A 139 5.67 4.39 -10.99
C PRO A 139 4.60 5.47 -10.85
N ILE A 140 3.31 5.17 -11.06
CA ILE A 140 2.19 6.11 -10.92
C ILE A 140 0.92 5.35 -10.44
N ASP A 141 0.79 5.17 -9.12
CA ASP A 141 -0.46 4.70 -8.53
C ASP A 141 -1.48 5.84 -8.61
N GLY A 142 -2.69 5.52 -9.09
CA GLY A 142 -3.71 6.52 -9.39
C GLY A 142 -3.56 7.15 -10.78
N THR A 143 -3.14 6.39 -11.78
CA THR A 143 -3.07 6.78 -13.20
C THR A 143 -4.31 7.57 -13.69
N SER A 144 -5.52 7.17 -13.30
CA SER A 144 -6.74 7.93 -13.65
C SER A 144 -6.76 9.35 -13.08
N ASN A 145 -6.26 9.53 -11.85
CA ASN A 145 -6.11 10.84 -11.23
C ASN A 145 -5.02 11.66 -11.93
N PHE A 146 -3.87 11.03 -12.23
CA PHE A 146 -2.76 11.66 -12.94
C PHE A 146 -3.20 12.24 -14.30
N LEU A 147 -3.86 11.42 -15.13
CA LEU A 147 -4.38 11.82 -16.45
C LEU A 147 -5.49 12.88 -16.37
N SER A 148 -6.21 12.92 -15.26
CA SER A 148 -7.29 13.88 -15.00
C SER A 148 -6.80 15.18 -14.36
N GLY A 149 -5.50 15.32 -14.08
CA GLY A 149 -4.96 16.49 -13.39
C GLY A 149 -5.36 16.58 -11.91
N LEU A 150 -5.82 15.48 -11.30
CA LEU A 150 -6.15 15.40 -9.88
C LEU A 150 -4.87 15.10 -9.09
N PRO A 151 -4.61 15.75 -7.95
CA PRO A 151 -3.33 15.62 -7.22
C PRO A 151 -3.24 14.35 -6.35
N LEU A 152 -4.15 13.39 -6.52
CA LEU A 152 -4.26 12.18 -5.69
C LEU A 152 -3.59 10.97 -6.37
N TRP A 153 -2.30 11.09 -6.66
CA TRP A 153 -1.48 10.02 -7.23
C TRP A 153 -0.12 10.01 -6.54
N CYS A 154 0.61 8.89 -6.65
CA CYS A 154 1.93 8.77 -6.04
C CYS A 154 2.82 7.75 -6.73
N ILE A 155 4.11 7.81 -6.42
CA ILE A 155 5.07 6.72 -6.68
C ILE A 155 5.06 5.81 -5.45
N SER A 156 4.93 4.50 -5.66
CA SER A 156 4.96 3.48 -4.59
C SER A 156 6.07 2.47 -4.86
N ILE A 157 6.93 2.24 -3.86
CA ILE A 157 7.95 1.19 -3.90
C ILE A 157 7.93 0.38 -2.61
N ALA A 158 8.21 -0.92 -2.69
CA ALA A 158 8.37 -1.74 -1.50
C ALA A 158 9.43 -2.82 -1.68
N ARG A 159 10.27 -2.98 -0.68
CA ARG A 159 11.20 -4.10 -0.56
C ARG A 159 10.48 -5.27 0.10
N MET A 160 10.31 -6.32 -0.67
CA MET A 160 9.70 -7.59 -0.30
C MET A 160 10.77 -8.57 0.16
N LYS A 161 10.50 -9.30 1.25
CA LYS A 161 11.26 -10.49 1.66
C LYS A 161 10.34 -11.70 1.51
N GLY A 162 10.47 -12.44 0.41
CA GLY A 162 9.43 -13.39 -0.01
C GLY A 162 8.10 -12.67 -0.24
N ASP A 163 7.06 -13.07 0.49
CA ASP A 163 5.73 -12.48 0.37
C ASP A 163 5.49 -11.36 1.40
N VAL A 164 6.51 -10.88 2.12
CA VAL A 164 6.33 -9.90 3.20
C VAL A 164 6.89 -8.52 2.80
N PRO A 165 6.05 -7.47 2.72
CA PRO A 165 6.52 -6.10 2.61
C PRO A 165 7.29 -5.71 3.87
N HIS A 166 8.60 -5.51 3.73
CA HIS A 166 9.52 -5.27 4.84
C HIS A 166 9.94 -3.81 4.99
N LEU A 167 10.09 -3.10 3.87
CA LEU A 167 10.39 -1.66 3.80
C LEU A 167 9.55 -1.07 2.68
N GLY A 168 8.84 0.01 2.93
CA GLY A 168 8.02 0.70 1.94
C GLY A 168 8.44 2.15 1.80
N GLY A 169 8.13 2.72 0.64
CA GLY A 169 8.26 4.14 0.35
C GLY A 169 7.11 4.59 -0.53
N ILE A 170 6.46 5.69 -0.15
CA ILE A 170 5.45 6.35 -0.97
C ILE A 170 5.79 7.82 -1.09
N HIS A 171 5.71 8.36 -2.30
CA HIS A 171 5.82 9.78 -2.56
C HIS A 171 4.70 10.30 -3.44
N ALA A 172 3.85 11.17 -2.87
CA ALA A 172 2.79 11.89 -3.55
C ALA A 172 3.25 13.33 -3.83
N PRO A 173 3.93 13.58 -4.97
CA PRO A 173 4.60 14.86 -5.22
C PRO A 173 3.63 16.03 -5.35
N ALA A 174 2.46 15.83 -5.95
CA ALA A 174 1.43 16.87 -6.07
C ALA A 174 0.85 17.30 -4.71
N LEU A 175 0.99 16.46 -3.68
CA LEU A 175 0.63 16.78 -2.30
C LEU A 175 1.82 17.25 -1.45
N GLY A 176 3.04 17.26 -2.02
CA GLY A 176 4.27 17.54 -1.28
C GLY A 176 4.55 16.56 -0.13
N LEU A 177 4.09 15.31 -0.26
CA LEU A 177 4.05 14.34 0.83
C LEU A 177 4.90 13.11 0.50
N SER A 178 5.75 12.69 1.44
CA SER A 178 6.56 11.48 1.31
C SER A 178 6.61 10.72 2.63
N ALA A 179 6.66 9.40 2.56
CA ALA A 179 6.93 8.57 3.72
C ALA A 179 7.74 7.34 3.34
N ALA A 180 8.63 6.90 4.23
CA ALA A 180 9.39 5.67 4.09
C ALA A 180 9.54 4.98 5.45
N GLY A 181 9.48 3.65 5.45
CA GLY A 181 9.53 2.91 6.71
C GLY A 181 9.18 1.45 6.59
N GLY A 182 9.46 0.72 7.67
CA GLY A 182 9.19 -0.71 7.77
C GLY A 182 9.14 -1.20 9.21
N PRO A 183 8.47 -2.34 9.49
CA PRO A 183 8.41 -2.92 10.82
C PRO A 183 9.80 -3.22 11.38
N GLY A 184 10.13 -2.64 12.54
CA GLY A 184 11.45 -2.79 13.17
C GLY A 184 12.57 -1.98 12.51
N ILE A 185 12.29 -1.24 11.43
CA ILE A 185 13.25 -0.37 10.73
C ILE A 185 13.06 1.08 11.19
N GLY A 186 11.81 1.55 11.19
CA GLY A 186 11.46 2.94 11.50
C GLY A 186 10.37 3.47 10.56
N PHE A 187 9.98 4.72 10.78
CA PHE A 187 8.97 5.42 9.98
C PHE A 187 9.33 6.90 9.91
N GLU A 188 9.64 7.40 8.70
CA GLU A 188 9.93 8.80 8.41
C GLU A 188 8.85 9.37 7.48
N VAL A 189 8.47 10.63 7.73
CA VAL A 189 7.50 11.37 6.93
C VAL A 189 8.05 12.76 6.64
N ARG A 190 7.83 13.25 5.41
CA ARG A 190 8.15 14.63 4.98
C ARG A 190 6.90 15.30 4.41
N GLY A 191 6.78 16.61 4.63
CA GLY A 191 5.65 17.44 4.14
C GLY A 191 4.43 17.48 5.07
N THR A 192 4.40 16.67 6.13
CA THR A 192 3.33 16.69 7.16
C THR A 192 3.85 16.12 8.47
N THR A 193 3.05 16.27 9.53
CA THR A 193 3.15 15.45 10.74
C THR A 193 2.24 14.23 10.66
N VAL A 194 2.65 13.15 11.34
CA VAL A 194 1.76 12.03 11.67
C VAL A 194 0.73 12.53 12.68
N LEU A 195 -0.54 12.19 12.48
CA LEU A 195 -1.57 12.56 13.45
C LEU A 195 -1.47 11.64 14.67
N ALA A 196 -1.45 12.24 15.86
CA ALA A 196 -1.32 11.51 17.12
C ALA A 196 -2.48 10.52 17.35
N ASP A 197 -2.19 9.49 18.16
CA ASP A 197 -3.18 8.52 18.62
C ASP A 197 -4.36 9.24 19.28
N GLY A 198 -5.56 8.72 19.01
CA GLY A 198 -6.80 9.33 19.45
C GLY A 198 -8.02 8.53 18.98
N PRO A 199 -9.23 9.08 19.16
CA PRO A 199 -10.43 8.44 18.63
C PRO A 199 -10.32 8.28 17.11
N PRO A 200 -11.00 7.27 16.53
CA PRO A 200 -11.02 7.07 15.09
C PRO A 200 -11.41 8.34 14.32
N ARG A 201 -10.73 8.59 13.20
CA ARG A 201 -11.13 9.63 12.24
C ARG A 201 -12.50 9.31 11.64
N PRO A 202 -13.31 10.32 11.28
CA PRO A 202 -14.65 10.09 10.74
C PRO A 202 -14.64 9.55 9.30
N CYS A 203 -13.47 9.31 8.69
CA CYS A 203 -13.36 8.86 7.31
C CYS A 203 -12.76 7.46 7.21
N PHE A 204 -13.33 6.63 6.34
CA PHE A 204 -12.84 5.31 5.99
C PHE A 204 -12.65 5.22 4.48
N GLY A 205 -11.47 4.77 4.05
CA GLY A 205 -11.14 4.66 2.64
C GLY A 205 -11.69 3.39 2.01
N VAL A 206 -12.29 3.50 0.82
CA VAL A 206 -12.72 2.34 0.02
C VAL A 206 -12.22 2.47 -1.41
N GLY A 207 -11.43 1.48 -1.82
CA GLY A 207 -10.90 1.35 -3.18
C GLY A 207 -11.97 1.00 -4.20
N ARG A 208 -11.68 1.27 -5.48
CA ARG A 208 -12.61 1.04 -6.59
C ARG A 208 -11.82 0.59 -7.81
N ASN A 209 -12.14 -0.61 -8.27
CA ASN A 209 -11.55 -1.21 -9.46
C ASN A 209 -12.62 -2.08 -10.17
N ALA A 210 -12.31 -2.53 -11.38
CA ALA A 210 -13.22 -3.36 -12.18
C ALA A 210 -13.35 -4.80 -11.67
N ASN A 211 -12.40 -5.27 -10.86
CA ASN A 211 -12.35 -6.63 -10.33
C ASN A 211 -13.29 -6.81 -9.11
N TRP A 212 -13.71 -5.71 -8.47
CA TRP A 212 -14.59 -5.74 -7.31
C TRP A 212 -16.07 -5.64 -7.70
N ASN A 213 -16.84 -6.68 -7.36
CA ASN A 213 -18.29 -6.66 -7.53
C ASN A 213 -18.94 -5.45 -6.83
N GLY A 214 -19.64 -4.61 -7.61
CA GLY A 214 -20.22 -3.38 -7.10
C GLY A 214 -21.31 -3.56 -6.03
N ALA A 215 -22.08 -4.65 -6.08
CA ALA A 215 -23.11 -4.93 -5.08
C ALA A 215 -22.50 -5.39 -3.75
N GLU A 216 -21.45 -6.23 -3.80
CA GLU A 216 -20.69 -6.63 -2.62
C GLU A 216 -19.99 -5.43 -1.98
N ARG A 217 -19.38 -4.56 -2.79
CA ARG A 217 -18.77 -3.31 -2.31
C ARG A 217 -19.80 -2.40 -1.65
N ALA A 218 -20.96 -2.17 -2.26
CA ALA A 218 -22.01 -1.31 -1.70
C ALA A 218 -22.52 -1.84 -0.35
N LEU A 219 -22.61 -3.16 -0.16
CA LEU A 219 -22.97 -3.75 1.12
C LEU A 219 -21.91 -3.48 2.20
N LEU A 220 -20.63 -3.58 1.86
CA LEU A 220 -19.53 -3.27 2.78
C LEU A 220 -19.47 -1.78 3.11
N GLU A 221 -19.64 -0.90 2.12
CA GLU A 221 -19.76 0.55 2.31
C GLU A 221 -20.90 0.86 3.30
N SER A 222 -22.09 0.29 3.10
CA SER A 222 -23.23 0.48 4.01
C SER A 222 -22.94 0.03 5.45
N ARG A 223 -22.15 -1.05 5.64
CA ARG A 223 -21.73 -1.51 6.99
C ARG A 223 -20.69 -0.60 7.63
N ILE A 224 -19.82 0.01 6.84
CA ILE A 224 -18.85 1.00 7.33
C ILE A 224 -19.58 2.29 7.71
N GLU A 225 -20.54 2.74 6.89
CA GLU A 225 -21.38 3.92 7.16
C GLU A 225 -22.24 3.76 8.40
N SER A 226 -22.82 2.57 8.62
CA SER A 226 -23.62 2.30 9.83
C SER A 226 -22.82 2.35 11.14
N ARG A 227 -21.48 2.32 11.04
CA ARG A 227 -20.55 2.54 12.16
C ARG A 227 -20.16 4.02 12.34
N GLY A 228 -20.70 4.92 11.52
CA GLY A 228 -20.50 6.37 11.62
C GLY A 228 -19.32 6.90 10.81
N PHE A 229 -18.78 6.13 9.86
CA PHE A 229 -17.70 6.61 8.98
C PHE A 229 -18.25 7.14 7.66
N ASN A 230 -17.71 8.25 7.19
CA ASN A 230 -17.85 8.71 5.81
C ASN A 230 -16.96 7.88 4.90
N ILE A 231 -17.53 7.35 3.82
CA ILE A 231 -16.76 6.66 2.77
C ILE A 231 -15.99 7.69 1.95
N VAL A 232 -14.70 7.45 1.79
CA VAL A 232 -13.83 8.24 0.92
C VAL A 232 -13.20 7.31 -0.11
N SER A 233 -13.28 7.66 -1.39
CA SER A 233 -12.55 6.96 -2.45
C SER A 233 -11.56 7.93 -3.07
N LEU A 234 -10.27 7.65 -2.93
CA LEU A 234 -9.20 8.55 -3.39
C LEU A 234 -8.71 8.23 -4.79
N GLY A 235 -9.09 7.08 -5.37
CA GLY A 235 -8.65 6.65 -6.70
C GLY A 235 -7.18 6.22 -6.79
N SER A 236 -6.55 5.96 -5.64
CA SER A 236 -5.18 5.44 -5.51
C SER A 236 -5.09 4.60 -4.24
N CYS A 237 -4.60 3.35 -4.38
CA CYS A 237 -4.48 2.40 -3.28
C CYS A 237 -3.37 2.83 -2.31
N ALA A 238 -2.21 3.19 -2.85
CA ALA A 238 -1.04 3.62 -2.10
C ALA A 238 -1.29 4.95 -1.37
N VAL A 239 -1.92 5.96 -1.99
CA VAL A 239 -2.29 7.21 -1.28
C VAL A 239 -3.26 6.93 -0.13
N SER A 240 -4.23 6.02 -0.34
CA SER A 240 -5.17 5.64 0.71
C SER A 240 -4.48 4.97 1.89
N LEU A 241 -3.58 4.03 1.63
CA LEU A 241 -2.77 3.38 2.67
C LEU A 241 -1.79 4.34 3.35
N LEU A 242 -1.20 5.29 2.61
CA LEU A 242 -0.40 6.37 3.19
C LEU A 242 -1.23 7.20 4.15
N PHE A 243 -2.47 7.55 3.80
CA PHE A 243 -3.35 8.30 4.69
C PHE A 243 -3.81 7.51 5.92
N VAL A 244 -3.92 6.18 5.82
CA VAL A 244 -4.08 5.31 6.99
C VAL A 244 -2.81 5.38 7.86
N ALA A 245 -1.62 5.18 7.28
CA ALA A 245 -0.34 5.25 8.00
C ALA A 245 -0.13 6.59 8.73
N LEU A 246 -0.63 7.70 8.17
CA LEU A 246 -0.55 9.04 8.75
C LEU A 246 -1.66 9.36 9.76
N GLY A 247 -2.61 8.43 9.99
CA GLY A 247 -3.74 8.63 10.91
C GLY A 247 -4.82 9.60 10.37
N ARG A 248 -4.88 9.80 9.05
CA ARG A 248 -5.88 10.64 8.36
C ARG A 248 -7.14 9.86 7.99
N LEU A 249 -6.99 8.57 7.70
CA LEU A 249 -8.10 7.62 7.54
C LEU A 249 -8.10 6.61 8.69
N SER A 250 -9.29 6.25 9.16
CA SER A 250 -9.45 5.21 10.19
C SER A 250 -9.14 3.81 9.69
N GLY A 251 -9.30 3.59 8.40
CA GLY A 251 -8.96 2.34 7.73
C GLY A 251 -9.10 2.48 6.22
N TYR A 252 -8.67 1.43 5.53
CA TYR A 252 -8.79 1.29 4.09
C TYR A 252 -9.20 -0.15 3.75
N LEU A 253 -10.09 -0.30 2.79
CA LEU A 253 -10.45 -1.60 2.21
C LEU A 253 -10.47 -1.52 0.69
N GLU A 254 -9.79 -2.45 0.05
CA GLU A 254 -9.92 -2.70 -1.37
C GLU A 254 -9.83 -4.20 -1.66
N ILE A 255 -10.73 -4.70 -2.51
CA ILE A 255 -10.73 -6.07 -2.99
C ILE A 255 -10.31 -6.05 -4.46
N GLY A 256 -9.33 -6.87 -4.81
CA GLY A 256 -8.85 -7.02 -6.18
C GLY A 256 -8.17 -5.80 -6.80
N CYS A 257 -7.31 -5.08 -6.06
CA CYS A 257 -6.37 -4.16 -6.72
C CYS A 257 -5.44 -4.94 -7.66
N ASP A 258 -4.92 -4.30 -8.71
CA ASP A 258 -4.36 -5.01 -9.85
C ASP A 258 -3.04 -5.71 -9.48
N GLY A 259 -2.16 -5.01 -8.78
CA GLY A 259 -0.84 -5.50 -8.41
C GLY A 259 -0.53 -5.44 -6.91
N ILE A 260 0.48 -6.22 -6.51
CA ILE A 260 1.07 -6.06 -5.16
C ILE A 260 1.84 -4.75 -5.02
N TRP A 261 2.29 -4.15 -6.13
CA TRP A 261 2.98 -2.86 -6.17
C TRP A 261 2.08 -1.69 -5.72
N ASP A 262 0.78 -1.74 -6.02
CA ASP A 262 -0.23 -0.76 -5.58
C ASP A 262 -0.33 -0.64 -4.06
N SER A 263 -0.06 -1.73 -3.33
CA SER A 263 -0.38 -1.84 -1.90
C SER A 263 0.82 -2.09 -0.99
N ALA A 264 1.88 -2.76 -1.47
CA ALA A 264 3.00 -3.21 -0.64
C ALA A 264 3.71 -2.06 0.09
N GLY A 265 3.90 -0.93 -0.59
CA GLY A 265 4.53 0.26 0.00
C GLY A 265 3.70 0.76 1.19
N GLY A 266 2.40 0.93 0.98
CA GLY A 266 1.47 1.40 1.98
C GLY A 266 1.27 0.43 3.15
N ILE A 267 1.26 -0.89 2.87
CA ILE A 267 1.21 -1.94 3.89
C ILE A 267 2.43 -1.88 4.80
N ALA A 268 3.64 -1.74 4.23
CA ALA A 268 4.86 -1.62 5.02
C ALA A 268 4.85 -0.37 5.91
N LEU A 269 4.37 0.77 5.39
CA LEU A 269 4.23 2.02 6.15
C LEU A 269 3.21 1.90 7.29
N CYS A 270 2.03 1.32 7.03
CA CYS A 270 1.03 1.08 8.07
C CYS A 270 1.62 0.25 9.21
N ARG A 271 2.29 -0.85 8.89
CA ARG A 271 2.91 -1.73 9.89
C ARG A 271 4.10 -1.08 10.60
N ALA A 272 4.86 -0.24 9.91
CA ALA A 272 5.94 0.55 10.51
C ALA A 272 5.43 1.49 11.60
N ASN A 273 4.22 2.04 11.41
CA ASN A 273 3.54 2.88 12.38
C ASN A 273 2.64 2.07 13.36
N GLY A 274 2.86 0.76 13.49
CA GLY A 274 2.14 -0.09 14.44
C GLY A 274 0.68 -0.41 14.08
N LEU A 275 0.22 -0.02 12.88
CA LEU A 275 -1.15 -0.27 12.44
C LEU A 275 -1.29 -1.67 11.82
N ARG A 276 -2.49 -2.22 11.95
CA ARG A 276 -2.89 -3.41 11.20
C ARG A 276 -2.87 -3.11 9.70
N ALA A 277 -2.27 -4.00 8.92
CA ALA A 277 -2.42 -4.03 7.47
C ALA A 277 -2.28 -5.48 6.99
N ASP A 278 -3.39 -6.04 6.53
CA ASP A 278 -3.50 -7.40 6.01
C ASP A 278 -3.71 -7.34 4.50
N PHE A 279 -3.21 -8.34 3.80
CA PHE A 279 -3.42 -8.46 2.36
C PHE A 279 -3.40 -9.92 1.92
N ARG A 280 -3.97 -10.19 0.75
CA ARG A 280 -4.02 -11.50 0.14
C ARG A 280 -3.88 -11.38 -1.37
N ILE A 281 -2.83 -12.00 -1.92
CA ILE A 281 -2.66 -12.15 -3.36
C ILE A 281 -3.57 -13.30 -3.83
N ALA A 282 -4.45 -13.02 -4.78
CA ALA A 282 -5.34 -14.00 -5.41
C ALA A 282 -4.62 -14.74 -6.56
N GLY A 283 -5.23 -15.83 -7.04
CA GLY A 283 -4.63 -16.68 -8.08
C GLY A 283 -4.51 -16.02 -9.45
N ASP A 284 -5.19 -14.88 -9.64
CA ASP A 284 -5.12 -13.99 -10.81
C ASP A 284 -4.19 -12.79 -10.55
N SER A 285 -3.34 -12.87 -9.52
CA SER A 285 -2.39 -11.82 -9.08
C SER A 285 -3.02 -10.56 -8.49
N THR A 286 -4.34 -10.39 -8.54
CA THR A 286 -5.03 -9.29 -7.86
C THR A 286 -4.85 -9.38 -6.35
N VAL A 287 -4.89 -8.23 -5.66
CA VAL A 287 -4.64 -8.17 -4.21
C VAL A 287 -5.85 -7.62 -3.48
N ASP A 288 -6.30 -8.36 -2.46
CA ASP A 288 -7.22 -7.81 -1.47
C ASP A 288 -6.38 -7.19 -0.34
N VAL A 289 -6.70 -5.98 0.09
CA VAL A 289 -5.98 -5.25 1.14
C VAL A 289 -6.96 -4.63 2.14
N GLU A 290 -6.62 -4.73 3.42
CA GLU A 290 -7.37 -4.10 4.51
C GLU A 290 -6.38 -3.56 5.56
N ALA A 291 -6.46 -2.26 5.86
CA ALA A 291 -5.56 -1.60 6.80
C ALA A 291 -6.31 -0.71 7.79
N GLY A 292 -5.70 -0.47 8.96
CA GLY A 292 -6.29 0.29 10.06
C GLY A 292 -7.39 -0.49 10.78
N LEU A 293 -8.46 0.20 11.17
CA LEU A 293 -9.64 -0.43 11.75
C LEU A 293 -10.26 -1.41 10.75
N PRO A 294 -10.74 -2.58 11.22
CA PRO A 294 -11.37 -3.52 10.32
C PRO A 294 -12.67 -2.93 9.76
N ALA A 295 -12.98 -3.23 8.50
CA ALA A 295 -14.19 -2.81 7.80
C ALA A 295 -15.45 -3.47 8.41
N GLU A 296 -15.29 -4.68 8.94
CA GLU A 296 -16.31 -5.41 9.69
C GLU A 296 -15.83 -5.70 11.12
N CYS A 297 -16.72 -5.59 12.09
CA CYS A 297 -16.45 -6.14 13.43
C CYS A 297 -16.40 -7.67 13.30
N PRO A 298 -15.50 -8.38 14.01
CA PRO A 298 -15.65 -9.81 14.18
C PRO A 298 -17.08 -10.11 14.65
N ALA A 299 -17.73 -11.11 14.06
CA ALA A 299 -18.94 -11.66 14.65
C ALA A 299 -18.54 -12.14 16.06
N ASP A 300 -19.08 -11.48 17.07
CA ASP A 300 -18.86 -11.68 18.51
C ASP A 300 -17.58 -11.01 19.08
N ALA A 301 -17.79 -9.80 19.62
CA ALA A 301 -17.00 -9.17 20.69
C ALA A 301 -17.97 -8.62 21.74
#